data_AF-A0A1I7EWD4-F1
#
_entry.id   AF-A0A1I7EWD4-F1
#
_cell.length_a   1.000
_cell.length_b   1.000
_cell.length_c   1.000
_cell.angle_alpha   90.00
_cell.angle_beta   90.00
_cell.angle_gamma   90.00
#
_symmetry.space_group_name_H-M   'P 1'
#
loop_
_entity.id
_entity.type
_entity.pdbx_description
1 polymer ?
#
loop_
_entity_poly.entity_id
_entity_poly.type
_entity_poly.pdbx_seq_one_letter_code
_entity_poly.pdbx_strand_id
1 'polypeptide(L)'
;MMAYGILDSMRANRVSAGEGSYSHSLTSDTPVETGTESLTFSEQNVKTWLEELALRLPDGTGAVDVDADNKVTITIQWDDSRGVLAAQQFVMTTRL
;
A
#
# COMPACT_ATOMS: atom_id res chain seq x y z
N MET A 1 13.27 0.25 0.56
CA MET A 1 12.74 0.44 1.94
C MET A 1 11.22 0.60 1.94
N MET A 2 10.62 1.34 0.99
CA MET A 2 9.17 1.64 0.94
C MET A 2 8.25 0.39 0.92
N ALA A 3 8.53 -0.61 0.07
CA ALA A 3 7.75 -1.86 0.07
C ALA A 3 7.97 -2.72 1.34
N TYR A 4 9.16 -2.64 1.93
CA TYR A 4 9.47 -3.38 3.17
C TYR A 4 8.82 -2.75 4.40
N GLY A 5 8.61 -1.42 4.43
CA GLY A 5 7.96 -0.74 5.54
C GLY A 5 6.54 -1.23 5.78
N ILE A 6 5.71 -1.25 4.72
CA ILE A 6 4.34 -1.77 4.84
C ILE A 6 4.31 -3.28 5.13
N LEU A 7 5.23 -4.05 4.53
CA LEU A 7 5.37 -5.48 4.81
C LEU A 7 5.69 -5.74 6.29
N ASP A 8 6.55 -4.94 6.91
CA ASP A 8 6.91 -5.11 8.31
C ASP A 8 5.75 -4.73 9.24
N SER A 9 4.94 -3.71 8.90
CA SER A 9 3.66 -3.44 9.60
C SER A 9 2.69 -4.63 9.49
N MET A 10 2.58 -5.24 8.32
CA MET A 10 1.75 -6.44 8.12
C MET A 10 2.27 -7.64 8.91
N ARG A 11 3.59 -7.82 9.04
CA ARG A 11 4.19 -8.87 9.89
C ARG A 11 3.93 -8.63 11.36
N ALA A 12 3.99 -7.38 11.80
CA ALA A 12 3.66 -7.00 13.18
C ALA A 12 2.17 -7.25 13.48
N ASN A 13 1.28 -7.07 12.51
CA ASN A 13 -0.15 -7.34 12.63
C ASN A 13 -0.64 -8.42 11.65
N ARG A 14 -0.06 -9.63 11.78
CA ARG A 14 -0.29 -10.73 10.84
C ARG A 14 -1.74 -11.21 10.77
N VAL A 15 -2.49 -11.15 11.87
CA VAL A 15 -3.89 -11.57 11.92
C VAL A 15 -4.74 -10.68 11.01
N SER A 16 -4.69 -9.36 11.21
CA SER A 16 -5.42 -8.42 10.35
C SER A 16 -4.91 -8.41 8.91
N ALA A 17 -3.62 -8.66 8.70
CA ALA A 17 -3.07 -8.78 7.34
C ALA A 17 -3.64 -10.01 6.61
N GLY A 18 -3.73 -11.16 7.26
CA GLY A 18 -4.35 -12.36 6.68
C GLY A 18 -5.86 -12.26 6.49
N GLU A 19 -6.54 -11.40 7.27
CA GLU A 19 -7.96 -11.06 7.09
C GLU A 19 -8.20 -10.04 5.94
N GLY A 20 -7.13 -9.53 5.32
CA GLY A 20 -7.22 -8.59 4.21
C GLY A 20 -7.39 -7.13 4.62
N SER A 21 -7.25 -6.77 5.90
CA SER A 21 -7.43 -5.40 6.41
C SER A 21 -6.40 -4.39 5.90
N TYR A 22 -5.34 -4.86 5.23
CA TYR A 22 -4.33 -4.03 4.57
C TYR A 22 -4.56 -3.88 3.06
N SER A 23 -5.62 -4.51 2.51
CA SER A 23 -5.85 -4.53 1.07
C SER A 23 -6.14 -3.12 0.55
N HIS A 24 -5.43 -2.72 -0.50
CA HIS A 24 -5.57 -1.41 -1.12
C HIS A 24 -5.38 -1.52 -2.63
N SER A 25 -6.22 -0.86 -3.42
CA SER A 25 -6.10 -0.83 -4.89
C SER A 25 -5.40 0.43 -5.36
N LEU A 26 -4.70 0.38 -6.50
CA LEU A 26 -4.07 1.55 -7.12
C LEU A 26 -5.08 2.66 -7.47
N THR A 27 -6.35 2.30 -7.67
CA THR A 27 -7.43 3.23 -8.01
C THR A 27 -8.23 3.68 -6.79
N SER A 28 -7.93 3.14 -5.60
CA SER A 28 -8.59 3.56 -4.36
C SER A 28 -7.97 4.87 -3.88
N ASP A 29 -8.81 5.73 -3.32
CA ASP A 29 -8.35 6.92 -2.62
C ASP A 29 -7.60 6.52 -1.35
N THR A 30 -6.57 7.29 -0.99
CA THR A 30 -5.85 7.13 0.27
C THR A 30 -6.85 7.15 1.44
N PRO A 31 -6.77 6.21 2.41
CA PRO A 31 -7.67 6.20 3.55
C PRO A 31 -7.62 7.53 4.32
N VAL A 32 -8.80 8.10 4.60
CA VAL A 32 -8.96 9.33 5.38
C VAL A 32 -9.95 9.13 6.51
N GLU A 33 -9.71 9.80 7.65
CA GLU A 33 -10.72 9.86 8.69
C GLU A 33 -11.90 10.70 8.20
N THR A 34 -13.10 10.17 8.38
CA THR A 34 -14.33 10.94 8.18
C THR A 34 -14.90 11.28 9.55
N GLY A 35 -15.68 12.37 9.67
CA GLY A 35 -16.13 12.90 10.97
C GLY A 35 -16.90 11.93 11.88
N THR A 36 -17.23 10.74 11.40
CA THR A 36 -17.91 9.67 12.13
C THR A 36 -17.07 8.40 12.32
N GLU A 37 -15.95 8.24 11.59
CA GLU A 37 -15.16 7.00 11.57
C GLU A 37 -13.65 7.29 11.61
N SER A 38 -13.01 6.80 12.68
CA SER A 38 -11.55 6.77 12.81
C SER A 38 -10.97 5.60 12.02
N LEU A 39 -9.80 5.82 11.42
CA LEU A 39 -9.11 4.76 10.69
C LEU A 39 -8.69 3.64 11.65
N THR A 40 -8.86 2.40 11.22
CA THR A 40 -8.27 1.24 11.88
C THR A 40 -6.74 1.32 11.84
N PHE A 41 -6.07 0.57 12.71
CA PHE A 41 -4.61 0.53 12.72
C PHE A 41 -4.02 0.14 11.34
N SER A 42 -4.64 -0.82 10.65
CA SER A 42 -4.21 -1.25 9.32
C SER A 42 -4.35 -0.14 8.28
N GLU A 43 -5.48 0.57 8.28
CA GLU A 43 -5.71 1.69 7.36
C GLU A 43 -4.78 2.88 7.66
N GLN A 44 -4.46 3.14 8.93
CA GLN A 44 -3.45 4.15 9.30
C GLN A 44 -2.08 3.79 8.72
N ASN A 45 -1.66 2.52 8.80
CA ASN A 45 -0.39 2.07 8.20
C ASN A 45 -0.40 2.22 6.67
N VAL A 46 -1.49 1.84 6.00
CA VAL A 46 -1.65 2.00 4.55
C VAL A 46 -1.60 3.48 4.16
N LYS A 47 -2.32 4.34 4.89
CA LYS A 47 -2.30 5.79 4.68
C LYS A 47 -0.89 6.36 4.80
N THR A 48 -0.18 6.09 5.90
CA THR A 48 1.19 6.58 6.10
C THR A 48 2.13 6.09 5.00
N TRP A 49 1.99 4.84 4.57
CA TRP A 49 2.76 4.30 3.46
C TRP A 49 2.48 5.02 2.13
N LEU A 50 1.21 5.26 1.78
CA LEU A 50 0.84 6.02 0.58
C LEU A 50 1.33 7.47 0.62
N GLU A 51 1.27 8.12 1.79
CA GLU A 51 1.83 9.46 2.00
C GLU A 51 3.35 9.47 1.79
N GLU A 52 4.09 8.46 2.27
CA GLU A 52 5.52 8.33 2.00
C GLU A 52 5.83 8.13 0.51
N LEU A 53 5.00 7.37 -0.22
CA LEU A 53 5.16 7.18 -1.66
C LEU A 53 4.96 8.49 -2.41
N ALA A 54 3.88 9.22 -2.10
CA ALA A 54 3.59 10.52 -2.71
C ALA A 54 4.68 11.57 -2.42
N LEU A 55 5.34 11.50 -1.26
CA LEU A 55 6.43 12.40 -0.90
C LEU A 55 7.76 12.08 -1.61
N ARG A 56 7.99 10.81 -1.98
CA ARG A 56 9.28 10.35 -2.53
C ARG A 56 9.26 10.11 -4.03
N LEU A 57 8.09 9.87 -4.61
CA LEU A 57 7.92 9.52 -6.01
C LEU A 57 6.92 10.49 -6.67
N PRO A 58 7.18 10.91 -7.92
CA PRO A 58 6.23 11.73 -8.67
C PRO A 58 4.95 10.93 -8.94
N ASP A 59 3.81 11.46 -8.49
CA ASP A 59 2.51 10.78 -8.53
C ASP A 59 2.56 9.35 -7.97
N GLY A 60 3.33 9.17 -6.89
CA GLY A 60 3.53 7.89 -6.22
C GLY A 60 2.26 7.37 -5.54
N THR A 61 1.86 6.15 -5.89
CA THR A 61 0.76 5.41 -5.26
C THR A 61 1.12 3.93 -5.12
N GLY A 62 0.28 3.15 -4.44
CA GLY A 62 0.53 1.74 -4.21
C GLY A 62 -0.73 0.90 -4.02
N ALA A 63 -0.56 -0.40 -4.19
CA ALA A 63 -1.55 -1.41 -3.89
C ALA A 63 -0.95 -2.52 -3.03
N VAL A 64 -1.80 -3.11 -2.20
CA VAL A 64 -1.49 -4.27 -1.39
C VAL A 64 -2.61 -5.27 -1.60
N ASP A 65 -2.25 -6.49 -1.94
CA ASP A 65 -3.16 -7.61 -2.10
C ASP A 65 -2.66 -8.77 -1.23
N VAL A 66 -3.57 -9.43 -0.52
CA VAL A 66 -3.27 -10.60 0.32
C VAL A 66 -4.18 -11.73 -0.10
N ASP A 67 -3.60 -12.83 -0.59
CA ASP A 67 -4.37 -14.01 -0.98
C ASP A 67 -4.67 -14.93 0.22
N ALA A 68 -5.48 -15.97 -0.03
CA ALA A 68 -5.87 -16.95 0.97
C ALA A 68 -4.69 -17.76 1.56
N ASP A 69 -3.53 -17.80 0.90
CA ASP A 69 -2.32 -18.49 1.35
C ASP A 69 -1.38 -17.57 2.17
N ASN A 70 -1.84 -16.35 2.47
CA ASN A 70 -1.07 -15.25 3.05
C ASN A 70 0.12 -14.80 2.19
N LYS A 71 -0.01 -14.95 0.86
CA LYS A 71 0.90 -14.35 -0.09
C LYS A 71 0.50 -12.89 -0.25
N VAL A 72 1.46 -12.02 0.03
CA VAL A 72 1.30 -10.58 -0.07
C VAL A 72 1.94 -10.10 -1.36
N THR A 73 1.16 -9.41 -2.16
CA THR A 73 1.62 -8.71 -3.36
C THR A 73 1.53 -7.21 -3.13
N ILE A 74 2.68 -6.55 -3.06
CA ILE A 74 2.79 -5.10 -2.94
C ILE A 74 3.18 -4.55 -4.30
N THR A 75 2.37 -3.63 -4.82
CA THR A 75 2.64 -2.89 -6.05
C THR A 75 2.87 -1.43 -5.70
N ILE A 76 3.94 -0.84 -6.21
CA ILE A 76 4.21 0.60 -6.13
C ILE A 76 4.20 1.13 -7.56
N GLN A 77 3.48 2.21 -7.80
CA GLN A 77 3.40 2.87 -9.10
C GLN A 77 3.78 4.34 -8.96
N TRP A 78 4.50 4.87 -9.95
CA TRP A 78 4.80 6.30 -10.04
C TRP A 78 4.90 6.74 -11.48
N ASP A 79 4.65 8.02 -11.74
CA ASP A 79 4.77 8.61 -13.07
C ASP A 79 6.06 9.43 -13.20
N ASP A 80 7.12 8.79 -13.70
CA ASP A 80 8.38 9.47 -14.09
C ASP A 80 8.47 9.68 -15.62
N SER A 81 7.32 9.70 -16.29
CA SER A 81 7.27 9.74 -17.74
C SER A 81 7.62 11.10 -18.34
N ARG A 82 7.58 12.15 -17.51
CA ARG A 82 7.58 13.56 -17.96
C ARG A 82 6.58 13.82 -19.11
N GLY A 83 5.49 13.04 -19.17
CA GLY A 83 4.45 13.11 -20.19
C GLY A 83 4.69 12.31 -21.48
N VAL A 84 5.70 11.43 -21.53
CA VAL A 84 6.11 10.74 -22.79
C VAL A 84 6.00 9.21 -22.72
N LEU A 85 5.98 8.65 -21.51
CA LEU A 85 5.99 7.22 -21.19
C LEU A 85 4.79 6.83 -20.32
N ALA A 86 4.52 5.54 -20.17
CA ALA A 86 3.55 5.05 -19.19
C ALA A 86 4.11 5.13 -17.76
N ALA A 87 3.22 5.14 -16.76
CA ALA A 87 3.60 5.03 -15.37
C ALA A 87 4.43 3.76 -15.10
N GLN A 88 5.44 3.88 -14.26
CA GLN A 88 6.33 2.79 -13.90
C GLN A 88 5.77 2.04 -12.70
N GLN A 89 6.02 0.73 -12.66
CA GLN A 89 5.61 -0.13 -11.55
C GLN A 89 6.76 -0.96 -11.01
N PHE A 90 6.75 -1.13 -9.70
CA PHE A 90 7.56 -2.09 -8.96
C PHE A 90 6.62 -3.04 -8.22
N VAL A 91 6.79 -4.35 -8.42
CA VAL A 91 5.98 -5.39 -7.78
C VAL A 91 6.87 -6.26 -6.91
N MET A 92 6.49 -6.43 -5.65
CA MET A 92 7.12 -7.33 -4.70
C MET A 92 6.09 -8.35 -4.21
N THR A 93 6.46 -9.63 -4.27
CA THR A 93 5.63 -10.72 -3.79
C THR A 93 6.36 -11.49 -2.72
N THR A 94 5.70 -11.72 -1.60
CA THR A 94 6.25 -12.42 -0.44
C THR A 94 5.16 -13.17 0.31
N ARG A 95 5.53 -13.91 1.36
CA ARG A 95 4.59 -14.57 2.27
C ARG A 95 4.75 -14.00 3.67
N LEU A 96 3.63 -13.80 4.39
CA LEU A 96 3.64 -13.42 5.80
C LEU A 96 4.15 -14.56 6.69
#